data_AF-A0A1G2X1G2-F1
#
_entry.id   AF-A0A1G2X1G2-F1
#
_cell.length_a   1.000
_cell.length_b   1.000
_cell.length_c   1.000
_cell.angle_alpha   90.00
_cell.angle_beta   90.00
_cell.angle_gamma   90.00
#
_symmetry.space_group_name_H-M   'P 1'
#
loop_
_entity.id
_entity.type
_entity.pdbx_description
1 polymer ?
#
loop_
_entity_poly.entity_id
_entity_poly.type
_entity_poly.pdbx_seq_one_letter_code
_entity_poly.pdbx_strand_id
1 'polypeptide(L)'
;MGLLNQCHLVVTGDTLALHLAIALKKLVIAFFGSTCHQEIDLYKRGKKLVADVHCSPCYKGNCDTMICMKSISADDVFQACKEVLKANTLL
;
A
#
# COMPACT_ATOMS: atom_id res chain seq x y z
N MET A 1 12.32 4.88 -12.41
CA MET A 1 13.18 4.25 -11.39
C MET A 1 13.88 5.25 -10.49
N GLY A 2 14.59 6.25 -11.03
CA GLY A 2 15.37 7.22 -10.23
C GLY A 2 14.62 7.87 -9.06
N LEU A 3 13.39 8.34 -9.29
CA LEU A 3 12.57 8.98 -8.26
C LEU A 3 12.23 8.04 -7.09
N LEU A 4 11.71 6.84 -7.38
CA LEU A 4 11.40 5.83 -6.36
C LEU A 4 12.63 5.47 -5.51
N ASN A 5 13.83 5.49 -6.12
CA ASN A 5 15.04 5.16 -5.38
C ASN A 5 15.47 6.23 -4.37
N GLN A 6 15.00 7.47 -4.53
CA GLN A 6 15.24 8.57 -3.58
C GLN A 6 14.25 8.58 -2.41
N CYS A 7 13.18 7.80 -2.48
CA CYS A 7 12.19 7.72 -1.42
C CYS A 7 12.63 6.74 -0.31
N HIS A 8 12.43 7.13 0.95
CA HIS A 8 12.57 6.22 2.10
C HIS A 8 11.36 5.29 2.26
N LEU A 9 10.18 5.78 1.88
CA LEU A 9 8.90 5.07 1.92
C LEU A 9 8.05 5.47 0.71
N VAL A 10 7.30 4.52 0.15
CA VAL A 10 6.40 4.70 -0.98
C VAL A 10 4.99 4.30 -0.58
N VAL A 11 4.00 5.17 -0.82
CA VAL A 11 2.59 4.87 -0.63
C VAL A 11 1.96 4.59 -2.00
N THR A 12 1.31 3.44 -2.17
CA THR A 12 0.78 3.01 -3.48
C THR A 12 -0.33 1.98 -3.34
N GLY A 13 -1.18 1.86 -4.35
CA GLY A 13 -2.02 0.66 -4.53
C GLY A 13 -1.23 -0.49 -5.17
N ASP A 14 -1.93 -1.59 -5.43
CA ASP A 14 -1.43 -2.76 -6.15
C ASP A 14 -1.20 -2.45 -7.65
N THR A 15 -0.06 -1.83 -7.95
CA THR A 15 0.34 -1.38 -9.29
C THR A 15 1.84 -1.60 -9.50
N LEU A 16 2.35 -1.33 -10.71
CA LEU A 16 3.78 -1.40 -11.02
C LEU A 16 4.66 -0.66 -10.00
N ALA A 17 4.20 0.47 -9.46
CA ALA A 17 4.95 1.25 -8.47
C ALA A 17 5.25 0.45 -7.19
N LEU A 18 4.33 -0.39 -6.74
CA LEU A 18 4.50 -1.29 -5.59
C LEU A 18 5.64 -2.29 -5.85
N HIS A 19 5.59 -2.97 -6.99
CA HIS A 19 6.59 -3.99 -7.33
C HIS A 19 7.98 -3.39 -7.50
N LEU A 20 8.10 -2.24 -8.15
CA LEU A 20 9.37 -1.54 -8.30
C LEU A 20 9.92 -1.04 -6.95
N ALA A 21 9.06 -0.54 -6.05
CA ALA A 21 9.48 -0.12 -4.72
C ALA A 21 10.04 -1.29 -3.90
N ILE A 22 9.38 -2.45 -3.93
CA ILE A 22 9.86 -3.69 -3.29
C ILE A 22 11.19 -4.14 -3.89
N ALA A 23 11.32 -4.17 -5.22
CA ALA A 23 12.56 -4.55 -5.91
C ALA A 23 13.74 -3.63 -5.55
N LEU A 24 13.46 -2.34 -5.36
CA LEU A 24 14.42 -1.34 -4.89
C LEU A 24 14.63 -1.36 -3.37
N LYS A 25 14.08 -2.36 -2.67
CA LYS A 25 14.21 -2.54 -1.21
C LYS A 25 13.64 -1.38 -0.39
N LYS A 26 12.69 -0.61 -0.95
CA LYS A 26 12.05 0.51 -0.25
C LYS A 26 10.98 0.03 0.71
N LEU A 27 10.66 0.87 1.71
CA LEU A 27 9.50 0.64 2.56
C LEU A 27 8.23 0.99 1.77
N VAL A 28 7.17 0.21 1.97
CA VAL A 28 5.92 0.35 1.21
C VAL A 28 4.72 0.39 2.15
N ILE A 29 3.86 1.38 1.97
CA ILE A 29 2.48 1.34 2.46
C ILE A 29 1.59 1.02 1.27
N ALA A 30 1.04 -0.19 1.26
CA ALA A 30 0.22 -0.69 0.17
C ALA A 30 -1.24 -0.69 0.58
N PHE A 31 -2.13 -0.02 -0.14
CA PHE A 31 -3.57 -0.09 0.11
C PHE A 31 -4.27 -1.01 -0.90
N PHE A 32 -5.15 -1.87 -0.39
CA PHE A 32 -5.86 -2.90 -1.13
C PHE A 32 -7.36 -2.72 -0.93
N GLY A 33 -8.13 -2.79 -2.01
CA GLY A 33 -9.58 -2.81 -1.90
C GLY A 33 -10.33 -3.39 -3.09
N SER A 34 -9.83 -3.30 -4.33
CA SER A 34 -10.36 -4.12 -5.42
C SER A 34 -9.59 -5.41 -5.60
N THR A 35 -8.28 -5.41 -5.33
CA THR A 35 -7.38 -6.57 -5.53
C THR A 35 -7.12 -7.36 -4.23
N CYS A 36 -6.70 -8.61 -4.37
CA CYS A 36 -6.44 -9.54 -3.27
C CYS A 36 -5.09 -9.25 -2.60
N HIS A 37 -5.14 -8.84 -1.33
CA HIS A 37 -3.93 -8.51 -0.58
C HIS A 37 -3.07 -9.75 -0.25
N GLN A 38 -3.64 -10.96 -0.31
CA GLN A 38 -2.95 -12.22 0.01
C GLN A 38 -1.96 -12.61 -1.10
N GLU A 39 -2.18 -12.18 -2.34
CA GLU A 39 -1.34 -12.50 -3.51
C GLU A 39 0.00 -11.74 -3.51
N ILE A 40 0.07 -10.63 -2.76
CA ILE A 40 1.22 -9.72 -2.77
C ILE A 40 1.98 -9.84 -1.45
N ASP A 41 3.26 -10.20 -1.45
CA ASP A 41 4.11 -10.06 -0.26
C ASP A 41 4.91 -8.75 -0.31
N LEU A 42 5.03 -8.07 0.84
CA LEU A 42 5.91 -6.92 1.01
C LEU A 42 7.31 -7.32 1.49
N TYR A 43 7.58 -8.60 1.73
CA TYR A 43 8.87 -9.13 2.18
C TYR A 43 9.38 -8.44 3.46
N LYS A 44 8.45 -8.22 4.40
CA LYS A 44 8.68 -7.47 5.65
C LYS A 44 9.13 -6.01 5.45
N ARG A 45 8.93 -5.42 4.27
CA ARG A 45 9.30 -4.04 3.94
C ARG A 45 8.12 -3.07 3.98
N GLY A 46 7.20 -3.24 4.92
CA GLY A 46 6.04 -2.34 4.94
C GLY A 46 4.81 -2.87 5.63
N LYS A 47 3.69 -2.19 5.36
CA LYS A 47 2.38 -2.50 5.91
C LYS A 47 1.33 -2.48 4.81
N LYS A 48 0.38 -3.40 4.88
CA LYS A 48 -0.80 -3.45 4.01
C LYS A 48 -1.97 -2.80 4.74
N LEU A 49 -2.68 -1.91 4.05
CA LEU A 49 -3.97 -1.36 4.47
C LEU A 49 -5.03 -2.05 3.63
N VAL A 50 -5.86 -2.87 4.26
CA VAL A 50 -6.85 -3.69 3.57
C VAL A 50 -8.23 -3.12 3.87
N ALA A 51 -8.98 -2.79 2.83
CA ALA A 51 -10.35 -2.35 2.97
C ALA A 51 -11.23 -3.50 3.49
N ASP A 52 -11.81 -3.32 4.68
CA ASP A 52 -12.77 -4.25 5.26
C ASP A 52 -14.20 -3.89 4.80
N VAL A 53 -14.53 -4.30 3.58
CA VAL A 53 -15.86 -4.08 2.99
C VAL A 53 -16.34 -5.33 2.27
N HIS A 54 -17.65 -5.54 2.27
CA HIS A 54 -18.29 -6.74 1.72
C HIS A 54 -17.97 -7.04 0.24
N CYS A 55 -17.61 -6.02 -0.54
CA CYS A 55 -17.30 -6.19 -1.95
C CYS A 55 -15.82 -6.48 -2.23
N SER A 56 -14.94 -6.45 -1.24
CA SER A 56 -13.49 -6.62 -1.42
C SER A 56 -13.09 -8.09 -1.18
N PRO A 57 -12.26 -8.70 -2.04
CA PRO A 57 -11.77 -8.22 -3.33
C PRO A 57 -12.80 -8.44 -4.46
N CYS A 58 -12.94 -7.49 -5.41
CA CYS A 58 -13.86 -7.62 -6.55
C CYS A 58 -13.22 -7.50 -7.94
N TYR A 59 -11.98 -7.01 -8.05
CA TYR A 59 -11.27 -6.78 -9.31
C TYR A 59 -12.02 -5.96 -10.37
N LYS A 60 -13.02 -5.16 -9.97
CA LYS A 60 -13.77 -4.30 -10.90
C LYS A 60 -12.90 -3.18 -11.42
N GLY A 61 -12.78 -3.07 -12.74
CA GLY A 61 -12.10 -1.95 -13.41
C GLY A 61 -12.86 -0.63 -13.30
N ASN A 62 -14.20 -0.68 -13.28
CA ASN A 62 -15.09 0.47 -13.06
C ASN A 62 -16.03 0.17 -11.89
N CYS A 63 -16.14 1.08 -10.94
CA CYS A 63 -17.00 0.96 -9.77
C CYS A 63 -17.46 2.37 -9.34
N ASP A 64 -18.76 2.62 -9.30
CA ASP A 64 -19.28 3.96 -9.01
C ASP A 64 -19.20 4.33 -7.52
N THR A 65 -19.30 3.34 -6.64
CA THR A 65 -19.37 3.58 -5.20
C THR A 65 -17.99 3.79 -4.60
N MET A 66 -16.98 3.05 -5.08
CA MET A 66 -15.60 3.05 -4.58
C MET A 66 -15.50 2.91 -3.05
N ILE A 67 -16.44 2.21 -2.41
CA ILE A 67 -16.52 2.12 -0.95
C ILE A 67 -15.22 1.56 -0.33
N CYS A 68 -14.55 0.64 -1.00
CA CYS A 68 -13.29 0.05 -0.53
C CYS A 68 -12.14 1.06 -0.47
N MET A 69 -12.03 1.97 -1.45
CA MET A 69 -11.01 3.01 -1.43
C MET A 69 -11.38 4.14 -0.47
N LYS A 70 -12.68 4.45 -0.34
CA LYS A 70 -13.17 5.47 0.60
C LYS A 70 -13.08 5.04 2.06
N SER A 71 -13.09 3.74 2.35
CA SER A 71 -12.97 3.24 3.72
C SER A 71 -11.55 3.32 4.29
N ILE A 72 -10.54 3.56 3.44
CA ILE A 72 -9.16 3.77 3.86
C ILE A 72 -8.93 5.29 3.91
N SER A 73 -8.84 5.86 5.11
CA SER A 73 -8.68 7.31 5.26
C SER A 73 -7.23 7.75 5.05
N ALA A 74 -7.04 9.03 4.73
CA ALA A 74 -5.70 9.62 4.66
C ALA A 74 -4.97 9.57 6.02
N ASP A 75 -5.72 9.64 7.13
CA ASP A 75 -5.16 9.53 8.48
C ASP A 75 -4.65 8.11 8.76
N ASP A 76 -5.37 7.07 8.34
CA ASP A 76 -4.92 5.67 8.44
C ASP A 76 -3.59 5.47 7.71
N VAL A 77 -3.49 6.01 6.49
CA VAL A 77 -2.28 6.00 5.68
C VAL A 77 -1.14 6.74 6.37
N PHE A 78 -1.41 7.93 6.91
CA PHE A 78 -0.41 8.74 7.58
C PHE A 78 0.13 8.07 8.85
N GLN A 79 -0.74 7.50 9.70
CA GLN A 79 -0.29 6.77 10.88
C GLN A 79 0.52 5.53 10.50
N ALA A 80 0.09 4.78 9.47
CA ALA A 80 0.85 3.64 8.97
C ALA A 80 2.25 4.04 8.47
N CYS A 81 2.37 5.18 7.79
CA CYS A 81 3.68 5.71 7.38
C CYS A 81 4.58 5.97 8.60
N LYS A 82 4.04 6.63 9.64
CA LYS A 82 4.80 6.93 10.87
C LYS A 82 5.25 5.66 11.60
N GLU A 83 4.38 4.67 11.73
CA GLU A 83 4.69 3.39 12.36
C GLU A 83 5.81 2.66 11.62
N VAL A 84 5.70 2.53 10.30
CA VAL A 84 6.68 1.82 9.49
C VAL A 84 8.02 2.54 9.47
N LEU A 85 8.04 3.87 9.37
CA LEU A 85 9.27 4.66 9.42
C LEU A 85 9.98 4.54 10.77
N LYS A 86 9.23 4.57 11.89
CA LYS A 86 9.78 4.37 13.24
C LYS A 86 10.33 2.97 13.46
N ALA A 87 9.64 1.94 12.96
CA ALA A 87 10.08 0.55 13.13
C ALA A 87 11.30 0.19 12.26
N ASN A 88 11.51 0.93 11.17
CA ASN A 88 12.60 0.69 10.21
C ASN A 88 13.63 1.82 10.22
N THR A 89 13.70 2.60 11.30
CA THR A 89 14.70 3.65 11.39
C THR A 89 16.09 3.01 11.45
N LEU A 90 16.90 3.30 10.42
CA LEU A 90 18.37 3.29 10.42
C LEU A 90 18.90 4.61 11.04
N LEU A 91 18.31 4.99 12.18
CA LEU A 91 18.75 5.96 13.20
C LEU A 91 18.30 5.40 14.54
#